data_AF-A0A061NY70-F1
#
_entry.id   AF-A0A061NY70-F1
#
_cell.length_a   1.000
_cell.length_b   1.000
_cell.length_c   1.000
_cell.angle_alpha   90.00
_cell.angle_beta   90.00
_cell.angle_gamma   90.00
#
_symmetry.space_group_name_H-M   'P 1'
#
loop_
_entity.id
_entity.type
_entity.pdbx_description
1 polymer ?
#
loop_
_entity_poly.entity_id
_entity_poly.type
_entity_poly.pdbx_seq_one_letter_code
_entity_poly.pdbx_strand_id
1 'polypeptide(L)'
;MGLELNLYDEKGKKKETYRVDFISARHYRELMRLNSENDQMIDKLHFTDYQMDLVVDYVCTLFGSKFNVDDFYDGVNNENLFEEIVRIISFVNTGGRTPATEEEAEKKRQEKEQQETTTKS
;
A
#
# COMPACT_ATOMS: atom_id res chain seq x y z
N MET A 1 6.01 -7.52 -8.87
CA MET A 1 6.15 -7.58 -7.40
C MET A 1 4.80 -7.21 -6.84
N GLY A 2 4.17 -8.08 -6.04
CA GLY A 2 2.80 -7.88 -5.54
C GLY A 2 2.79 -7.28 -4.15
N LEU A 3 1.65 -6.71 -3.74
CA LEU A 3 1.42 -6.26 -2.37
C LEU A 3 1.09 -7.47 -1.49
N GLU A 4 1.73 -7.59 -0.33
CA GLU A 4 1.54 -8.70 0.60
C GLU A 4 1.16 -8.19 1.98
N LEU A 5 0.14 -8.78 2.60
CA LEU A 5 -0.28 -8.50 3.98
C LEU A 5 -0.18 -9.79 4.79
N ASN A 6 0.49 -9.71 5.94
CA ASN A 6 0.61 -10.82 6.87
C ASN A 6 -0.30 -10.57 8.06
N LEU A 7 -1.18 -11.52 8.36
CA LEU A 7 -1.95 -11.53 9.60
C LEU A 7 -1.36 -12.57 10.55
N TYR A 8 -1.33 -12.23 11.82
CA TYR A 8 -0.78 -13.02 12.91
C TYR A 8 -1.90 -13.50 13.85
N ASP A 9 -1.61 -14.45 14.72
CA ASP A 9 -2.49 -14.83 15.82
C ASP A 9 -2.15 -14.07 17.11
N GLU A 10 -2.95 -14.25 18.15
CA GLU A 10 -2.77 -13.65 19.48
C GLU A 10 -1.40 -13.99 20.13
N LYS A 11 -0.69 -15.00 19.62
CA LYS A 11 0.63 -15.43 20.10
C LYS A 11 1.77 -14.84 19.24
N GLY A 12 1.44 -13.95 18.30
CA GLY A 12 2.38 -13.33 17.38
C GLY A 12 2.90 -14.28 16.29
N LYS A 13 2.26 -15.44 16.10
CA LYS A 13 2.64 -16.38 15.04
C LYS A 13 1.89 -16.02 13.76
N LYS A 14 2.60 -16.00 12.62
CA LYS A 14 1.99 -15.74 11.31
C LYS A 14 0.89 -16.76 11.04
N LYS A 15 -0.35 -16.28 10.90
CA LYS A 15 -1.56 -17.07 10.65
C LYS A 15 -1.76 -17.25 9.15
N GLU A 16 -1.78 -16.16 8.39
CA GLU A 16 -2.08 -16.17 6.95
C GLU A 16 -1.31 -15.06 6.21
N THR A 17 -1.01 -15.28 4.93
CA THR A 17 -0.41 -14.26 4.05
C THR A 17 -1.32 -14.02 2.86
N TYR A 18 -1.83 -12.80 2.73
CA TYR A 18 -2.62 -12.37 1.58
C TYR A 18 -1.75 -11.63 0.57
N ARG A 19 -1.93 -11.95 -0.71
CA ARG A 19 -1.19 -11.32 -1.81
C ARG A 19 -2.12 -10.77 -2.87
N VAL A 20 -1.77 -9.60 -3.39
CA VAL A 20 -2.39 -8.96 -4.56
C VAL A 20 -1.29 -8.66 -5.57
N ASP A 21 -1.29 -9.41 -6.68
CA ASP A 21 -0.27 -9.26 -7.73
C ASP A 21 -0.56 -8.11 -8.69
N PHE A 22 -1.83 -7.71 -8.80
CA PHE A 22 -2.28 -6.65 -9.69
C PHE A 22 -3.29 -5.76 -8.98
N ILE A 23 -2.94 -4.48 -8.83
CA ILE A 23 -3.84 -3.46 -8.32
C ILE A 23 -4.44 -2.73 -9.51
N SER A 24 -5.74 -2.91 -9.73
CA SER A 24 -6.44 -2.20 -10.78
C SER A 24 -6.57 -0.70 -10.45
N ALA A 25 -6.65 0.14 -11.48
CA ALA A 25 -6.87 1.59 -11.32
C ALA A 25 -8.18 1.94 -10.56
N ARG A 26 -9.10 0.97 -10.41
CA ARG A 26 -10.30 1.13 -9.58
C ARG A 26 -9.94 1.41 -8.13
N HIS A 27 -8.95 0.71 -7.58
CA HIS A 27 -8.53 0.89 -6.19
C HIS A 27 -7.91 2.28 -5.98
N TYR A 28 -7.14 2.78 -6.94
CA TYR A 28 -6.65 4.15 -6.89
C TYR A 28 -7.80 5.18 -6.90
N ARG A 29 -8.79 5.01 -7.78
CA ARG A 29 -9.98 5.89 -7.81
C ARG A 29 -10.76 5.83 -6.49
N GLU A 30 -10.90 4.65 -5.90
CA GLU A 30 -11.59 4.45 -4.64
C GLU A 30 -10.84 5.10 -3.47
N LEU A 31 -9.51 4.95 -3.43
CA LEU A 31 -8.65 5.63 -2.48
C LEU A 31 -8.75 7.15 -2.59
N MET A 32 -8.74 7.70 -3.81
CA MET A 32 -8.95 9.14 -4.04
C MET A 32 -10.31 9.61 -3.53
N ARG A 33 -11.37 8.82 -3.80
CA ARG A 33 -12.72 9.12 -3.33
C ARG A 33 -12.75 9.14 -1.80
N LEU A 34 -12.23 8.09 -1.18
CA LEU A 34 -12.16 7.95 0.28
C LEU A 34 -11.40 9.14 0.91
N ASN A 35 -10.27 9.55 0.34
CA ASN A 35 -9.52 10.72 0.81
C ASN A 35 -10.34 12.02 0.68
N SER A 36 -10.97 12.24 -0.47
CA SER A 36 -11.72 13.46 -0.76
C SER A 36 -13.00 13.61 0.07
N GLU A 37 -13.68 12.50 0.37
CA GLU A 37 -14.94 12.49 1.13
C GLU A 37 -14.70 12.58 2.65
N ASN A 38 -13.47 12.40 3.12
CA ASN A 38 -13.10 12.37 4.54
C ASN A 38 -12.01 13.41 4.87
N ASP A 39 -12.22 14.66 4.48
CA ASP A 39 -11.37 15.81 4.87
C ASP A 39 -9.86 15.63 4.58
N GLN A 40 -9.50 14.95 3.49
CA GLN A 40 -8.11 14.68 3.13
C GLN A 40 -7.33 13.92 4.22
N MET A 41 -8.01 12.98 4.91
CA MET A 41 -7.43 12.25 6.05
C MET A 41 -6.12 11.52 5.72
N ILE A 42 -5.97 11.01 4.49
CA ILE A 42 -4.75 10.30 4.09
C ILE A 42 -3.59 11.29 3.94
N ASP A 43 -3.84 12.47 3.38
CA ASP A 43 -2.82 13.51 3.22
C ASP A 43 -2.37 14.07 4.58
N LYS A 44 -3.30 14.13 5.53
CA LYS A 44 -3.03 14.59 6.90
C LYS A 44 -2.40 13.53 7.79
N LEU A 45 -2.46 12.24 7.41
CA LEU A 45 -1.97 11.11 8.21
C LEU A 45 -2.56 11.09 9.64
N HIS A 46 -3.76 11.64 9.79
CA HIS A 46 -4.49 11.72 11.04
C HIS A 46 -5.88 11.13 10.82
N PHE A 47 -6.17 10.06 11.54
CA PHE A 47 -7.43 9.33 11.44
C PHE A 47 -8.19 9.44 12.76
N THR A 48 -9.48 9.75 12.69
CA THR A 48 -10.41 9.39 13.77
C THR A 48 -10.61 7.88 13.80
N ASP A 49 -11.25 7.37 14.84
CA ASP A 49 -11.69 5.97 14.94
C ASP A 49 -12.48 5.52 13.69
N TYR A 50 -13.52 6.27 13.34
CA TYR A 50 -14.35 6.01 12.16
C TYR A 50 -13.55 6.05 10.85
N GLN A 51 -12.64 7.01 10.71
CA GLN A 51 -11.80 7.13 9.51
C GLN A 51 -10.82 5.97 9.40
N MET A 52 -10.32 5.48 10.53
CA MET A 52 -9.47 4.30 10.58
C MET A 52 -10.22 3.06 10.09
N ASP A 53 -11.46 2.86 10.56
CA ASP A 53 -12.30 1.73 10.13
C ASP A 53 -12.55 1.76 8.62
N LEU A 54 -12.82 2.94 8.05
CA LEU A 54 -13.00 3.08 6.59
C LEU A 54 -11.75 2.71 5.79
N VAL A 55 -10.57 3.08 6.31
CA VAL A 55 -9.29 2.74 5.67
C VAL A 55 -9.04 1.24 5.75
N VAL A 56 -9.32 0.62 6.90
CA VAL A 56 -9.18 -0.83 7.07
C VAL A 56 -10.18 -1.60 6.22
N ASP A 57 -11.42 -1.14 6.10
CA ASP A 57 -12.42 -1.72 5.20
C ASP A 57 -11.97 -1.65 3.73
N TYR A 58 -11.40 -0.51 3.32
CA TYR A 58 -10.78 -0.37 2.01
C TYR A 58 -9.62 -1.37 1.82
N VAL A 59 -8.76 -1.57 2.83
CA VAL A 59 -7.71 -2.60 2.80
C VAL A 59 -8.32 -3.99 2.61
N CYS A 60 -9.36 -4.35 3.37
CA CYS A 60 -10.04 -5.64 3.21
C CYS A 60 -10.56 -5.83 1.77
N THR A 61 -11.17 -4.79 1.19
CA THR A 61 -11.66 -4.77 -0.19
C THR A 61 -10.51 -4.91 -1.21
N LEU A 62 -9.37 -4.25 -0.98
CA LEU A 62 -8.18 -4.36 -1.83
C LEU A 62 -7.68 -5.81 -1.96
N PHE A 63 -7.75 -6.57 -0.87
CA PHE A 63 -7.37 -7.99 -0.84
C PHE A 63 -8.51 -8.93 -1.27
N GLY A 64 -9.61 -8.40 -1.79
CA GLY A 64 -10.74 -9.16 -2.31
C GLY A 64 -11.63 -9.74 -1.20
N SER A 65 -11.74 -9.05 -0.07
CA SER A 65 -12.62 -9.40 1.06
C SER A 65 -12.40 -10.80 1.61
N LYS A 66 -11.14 -11.28 1.59
CA LYS A 66 -10.73 -12.59 2.14
C LYS A 66 -10.68 -12.60 3.67
N PHE A 67 -10.64 -11.43 4.27
CA PHE A 67 -10.69 -11.17 5.70
C PHE A 67 -11.55 -9.91 5.91
N ASN A 68 -12.04 -9.70 7.12
CA ASN A 68 -12.82 -8.52 7.50
C ASN A 68 -12.02 -7.55 8.37
N VAL A 69 -12.65 -6.45 8.78
CA VAL A 69 -12.04 -5.39 9.60
C VAL A 69 -11.54 -5.94 10.94
N ASP A 70 -12.32 -6.78 11.61
CA ASP A 70 -11.94 -7.40 12.89
C ASP A 70 -10.73 -8.33 12.71
N ASP A 71 -10.76 -9.18 11.68
CA ASP A 71 -9.64 -10.07 11.34
C ASP A 71 -8.33 -9.28 11.10
N PHE A 72 -8.44 -8.09 10.51
CA PHE A 72 -7.29 -7.21 10.29
C PHE A 72 -6.76 -6.65 11.61
N TYR A 73 -7.63 -6.10 12.46
CA TYR A 73 -7.21 -5.54 13.74
C TYR A 73 -6.65 -6.60 14.70
N ASP A 74 -7.25 -7.78 14.75
CA ASP A 74 -6.75 -8.92 15.54
C ASP A 74 -5.45 -9.49 14.95
N GLY A 75 -5.29 -9.37 13.63
CA GLY A 75 -4.19 -9.95 12.88
C GLY A 75 -2.96 -9.06 12.74
N VAL A 76 -3.04 -7.77 13.06
CA VAL A 76 -1.93 -6.82 12.91
C VAL A 76 -1.47 -6.34 14.28
N ASN A 77 -0.16 -6.44 14.55
CA ASN A 77 0.40 -5.88 15.78
C ASN A 77 0.21 -4.35 15.78
N ASN A 78 -0.31 -3.80 16.89
CA ASN A 78 -0.52 -2.37 17.09
C ASN A 78 0.73 -1.52 16.77
N GLU A 79 1.93 -2.02 17.07
CA GLU A 79 3.20 -1.32 16.76
C GLU A 79 3.40 -1.11 15.26
N ASN A 80 2.87 -2.01 14.43
CA ASN A 80 3.02 -2.01 12.98
C ASN A 80 1.77 -1.54 12.24
N LEU A 81 0.64 -1.35 12.94
CA LEU A 81 -0.66 -1.07 12.33
C LEU A 81 -0.63 0.12 11.38
N PHE A 82 -0.10 1.25 11.87
CA PHE A 82 -0.03 2.48 11.09
C PHE A 82 0.93 2.34 9.91
N GLU A 83 2.10 1.72 10.12
CA GLU A 83 3.08 1.49 9.07
C GLU A 83 2.53 0.61 7.95
N GLU A 84 1.79 -0.45 8.29
CA GLU A 84 1.16 -1.35 7.33
C GLU A 84 0.12 -0.64 6.48
N ILE A 85 -0.75 0.17 7.10
CA ILE A 85 -1.74 0.96 6.38
C ILE A 85 -1.07 1.97 5.44
N VAL A 86 -0.11 2.75 5.94
CA VAL A 86 0.61 3.73 5.12
C VAL A 86 1.33 3.07 3.96
N ARG A 87 1.95 1.91 4.18
CA ARG A 87 2.63 1.12 3.13
C ARG A 87 1.66 0.69 2.04
N ILE A 88 0.50 0.15 2.41
CA ILE A 88 -0.54 -0.29 1.46
C ILE A 88 -1.07 0.91 0.66
N ILE A 89 -1.43 2.00 1.34
CA ILE A 89 -1.92 3.23 0.70
C ILE A 89 -0.88 3.79 -0.26
N SER A 90 0.37 3.89 0.18
CA SER A 90 1.49 4.40 -0.63
C SER A 90 1.70 3.52 -1.86
N PHE A 91 1.66 2.19 -1.70
CA PHE A 91 1.79 1.26 -2.82
C PHE A 91 0.68 1.44 -3.86
N VAL A 92 -0.57 1.70 -3.43
CA VAL A 92 -1.66 2.03 -4.36
C VAL A 92 -1.42 3.39 -5.03
N ASN A 93 -1.01 4.42 -4.27
CA ASN A 93 -0.77 5.77 -4.77
C ASN A 93 0.36 5.85 -5.81
N THR A 94 1.42 5.06 -5.64
CA THR A 94 2.55 5.01 -6.57
C THR A 94 2.31 4.08 -7.77
N GLY A 95 1.16 3.40 -7.81
CA GLY A 95 0.83 2.43 -8.86
C GLY A 95 1.67 1.15 -8.77
N GLY A 96 1.97 0.70 -7.56
CA GLY A 96 2.71 -0.53 -7.27
C GLY A 96 4.22 -0.40 -7.30
N ARG A 97 4.75 0.82 -7.13
CA ARG A 97 6.19 1.09 -7.03
C ARG A 97 6.56 1.31 -5.57
N THR A 98 7.55 0.59 -5.09
CA THR A 98 8.19 0.87 -3.81
C THR A 98 9.34 1.88 -4.03
N PRO A 99 9.83 2.57 -2.98
CA PRO A 99 10.99 3.46 -3.10
C PRO A 99 12.20 2.78 -3.76
N ALA A 100 12.40 1.48 -3.51
CA ALA A 100 13.43 0.67 -4.16
C ALA A 100 13.26 0.56 -5.69
N THR A 101 12.02 0.55 -6.19
CA THR A 101 11.75 0.52 -7.64
C THR A 101 11.93 1.88 -8.31
N GLU A 102 11.76 2.99 -7.56
CA GLU A 102 12.11 4.33 -8.05
C GLU A 102 13.62 4.49 -8.17
N GLU A 103 14.39 4.06 -7.17
CA GLU A 103 15.85 4.14 -7.19
C GLU A 103 16.45 3.27 -8.31
N GLU A 104 15.91 2.05 -8.54
CA GLU A 104 16.30 1.19 -9.66
C GLU A 104 15.87 1.74 -11.03
N ALA A 105 14.68 2.36 -11.12
CA ALA A 105 14.21 2.98 -12.36
C ALA A 105 15.02 4.24 -12.72
N GLU A 106 15.45 5.00 -11.71
CA GLU A 106 16.26 6.20 -11.86
C GLU A 106 17.70 5.85 -12.28
N LYS A 107 18.31 4.82 -11.67
CA LYS A 107 19.60 4.27 -12.14
C LYS A 107 19.54 3.84 -13.61
N LYS A 108 18.49 3.10 -14.01
CA LYS A 108 18.32 2.68 -15.41
C LYS A 108 18.08 3.84 -16.38
N ARG A 109 17.47 4.94 -15.95
CA ARG A 109 17.31 6.16 -16.77
C ARG A 109 18.66 6.87 -16.97
N GLN A 110 19.43 7.02 -15.89
CA GLN A 110 20.76 7.65 -15.93
C GLN A 110 21.76 6.84 -16.78
N GLU A 111 21.74 5.51 -16.71
CA GLU A 111 22.58 4.64 -17.54
C GLU A 111 22.26 4.76 -19.04
N LYS A 112 20.98 4.94 -19.38
CA LYS A 112 20.53 5.08 -20.77
C LYS A 112 20.95 6.42 -21.39
N GLU A 113 20.90 7.50 -20.61
CA GLU A 113 21.35 8.83 -21.02
C GLU A 113 22.88 8.92 -21.18
N GLN A 114 23.65 8.17 -20.39
CA GLN A 114 25.10 8.09 -20.51
C GLN A 114 25.56 7.28 -21.73
N GLN A 115 24.80 6.26 -22.14
CA GLN A 115 25.09 5.47 -23.35
C GLN A 115 24.75 6.22 -24.65
N GLU A 116 23.71 7.05 -24.65
CA GLU A 116 23.34 7.87 -25.80
C GLU A 116 24.32 9.04 -26.05
N THR A 117 24.99 9.53 -25.00
CA THR A 117 26.00 10.61 -25.10
C THR A 117 27.39 10.11 -25.52
N THR A 118 27.75 8.85 -25.24
CA THR A 118 29.04 8.26 -25.67
C THR A 118 29.04 7.72 -27.10
N THR A 119 27.86 7.48 -27.70
CA THR A 119 27.75 6.98 -29.09
C THR A 119 27.71 8.10 -30.14
N LYS A 120 27.63 9.36 -29.71
CA LYS A 120 27.54 10.55 -30.58
C LYS A 120 28.84 11.38 -30.69
N SER A 121 29.95 10.89 -30.15
CA SER A 121 31.27 11.52 -30.26
C SER A 121 32.28 10.60 -30.95
#